data_AF-A0A2V5QQG8-F1
#
_entry.id   AF-A0A2V5QQG8-F1
#
_cell.length_a   1.000
_cell.length_b   1.000
_cell.length_c   1.000
_cell.angle_alpha   90.00
_cell.angle_beta   90.00
_cell.angle_gamma   90.00
#
_symmetry.space_group_name_H-M   'P 1'
#
loop_
_entity.id
_entity.type
_entity.pdbx_description
1 polymer ?
#
loop_
_entity_poly.entity_id
_entity_poly.type
_entity_poly.pdbx_seq_one_letter_code
_entity_poly.pdbx_strand_id
1 'polypeptide(L)' 'LLAKTDGDVGEIYWFAGRTFIGKARPHEVFSWNASAGDYVLTALDDHGRAGSCSVIVR' A
#
# COMPACT_ATOMS: atom_id res chain seq x y z
N LEU A 1 -6.94 1.39 1.42
CA LEU A 1 -6.04 0.31 0.99
C LEU A 1 -5.95 -0.72 2.10
N LEU A 2 -6.04 -2.00 1.75
CA LEU A 2 -5.92 -3.11 2.70
C LEU A 2 -5.12 -4.21 2.01
N ALA A 3 -4.10 -4.71 2.70
CA ALA A 3 -3.29 -5.83 2.23
C ALA A 3 -3.49 -7.04 3.14
N LYS A 4 -3.36 -8.23 2.56
CA LYS A 4 -3.21 -9.47 3.32
C LYS A 4 -1.71 -9.70 3.52
N THR A 5 -1.32 -9.98 4.76
CA THR A 5 0.07 -10.21 5.14
C THR A 5 0.16 -11.51 5.94
N ASP A 6 1.38 -12.04 6.04
CA ASP A 6 1.69 -13.07 7.02
C ASP A 6 1.57 -12.51 8.45
N GLY A 7 1.38 -13.40 9.43
CA GLY A 7 1.10 -13.02 10.82
C GLY A 7 2.29 -12.40 11.58
N ASP A 8 3.48 -12.40 10.98
CA ASP A 8 4.72 -11.84 11.52
C ASP A 8 4.95 -10.37 11.13
N VAL A 9 4.14 -9.82 10.22
CA VAL A 9 4.29 -8.43 9.77
C VAL A 9 3.86 -7.45 10.86
N GLY A 10 4.64 -6.40 11.08
CA GLY A 10 4.32 -5.31 12.01
C GLY A 10 3.84 -4.03 11.31
N GLU A 11 4.33 -3.76 10.10
CA GLU A 11 4.08 -2.51 9.38
C GLU A 11 4.03 -2.73 7.86
N ILE A 12 3.14 -1.98 7.18
CA ILE A 12 2.99 -1.97 5.72
C ILE A 12 3.23 -0.55 5.21
N TYR A 13 4.18 -0.41 4.28
CA TYR A 13 4.53 0.84 3.60
C TYR A 13 3.84 0.88 2.24
N TRP A 14 3.05 1.93 2.00
CA TRP A 14 2.28 2.10 0.78
C TRP A 14 2.96 3.09 -0.17
N PHE A 15 2.99 2.73 -1.44
CA PHE A 15 3.51 3.56 -2.52
C PHE A 15 2.51 3.66 -3.68
N ALA A 16 2.46 4.84 -4.32
CA ALA A 16 1.82 5.07 -5.61
C ALA A 16 2.92 5.33 -6.64
N GLY A 17 3.23 4.32 -7.47
CA GLY A 17 4.43 4.32 -8.29
C GLY A 17 5.69 4.38 -7.43
N ARG A 18 6.47 5.47 -7.58
CA ARG A 18 7.69 5.72 -6.78
C ARG A 18 7.46 6.61 -5.55
N THR A 19 6.24 7.07 -5.34
CA THR A 19 5.91 8.02 -4.28
C THR A 19 5.44 7.28 -3.04
N PHE A 20 6.11 7.47 -1.90
CA PHE A 20 5.61 7.00 -0.61
C PHE A 20 4.37 7.81 -0.20
N ILE A 21 3.27 7.13 0.08
CA ILE A 21 1.98 7.77 0.41
C ILE A 21 1.59 7.58 1.87
N GLY A 22 2.23 6.66 2.60
CA GLY A 22 2.02 6.46 4.02
C GLY A 22 2.24 5.01 4.46
N LYS A 23 1.97 4.74 5.74
CA LYS A 23 2.08 3.41 6.33
C LYS A 23 0.89 3.09 7.23
N ALA A 24 0.65 1.81 7.47
CA ALA A 24 -0.38 1.32 8.38
C ALA A 24 0.02 -0.05 8.92
N ARG A 25 -0.56 -0.43 10.07
CA ARG A 25 -0.41 -1.80 10.58
C ARG A 25 -1.19 -2.79 9.73
N PRO A 26 -0.84 -4.09 9.78
CA PRO A 26 -1.71 -5.13 9.25
C PRO A 26 -3.14 -5.01 9.77
N HIS A 27 -4.11 -5.33 8.91
CA HIS A 27 -5.54 -5.26 9.18
C HIS A 27 -6.13 -3.85 9.38
N GLU A 28 -5.33 -2.80 9.42
CA GLU A 28 -5.83 -1.42 9.39
C GLU A 28 -6.09 -0.98 7.94
N VAL A 29 -7.19 -0.26 7.72
CA VAL A 29 -7.48 0.36 6.43
C VAL A 29 -6.66 1.65 6.32
N PHE A 30 -5.77 1.70 5.34
CA PHE A 30 -5.02 2.92 5.02
C PHE A 30 -5.81 3.81 4.05
N SER A 31 -6.16 5.03 4.47
CA SER A 31 -6.86 6.01 3.64
C SER A 31 -5.87 6.91 2.92
N TRP A 32 -5.96 6.98 1.59
CA TRP A 32 -5.12 7.82 0.75
C TRP A 32 -5.98 8.81 -0.04
N ASN A 33 -5.68 10.10 0.07
CA ASN A 33 -6.33 11.14 -0.73
C ASN A 33 -5.57 11.31 -2.06
N ALA A 34 -6.00 10.55 -3.07
CA ALA A 34 -5.38 10.54 -4.40
C ALA A 34 -6.02 11.58 -5.33
N SER A 35 -5.21 12.23 -6.16
CA SER A 35 -5.71 12.90 -7.36
C SER A 35 -6.08 11.88 -8.44
N ALA A 36 -6.99 12.24 -9.35
CA ALA A 36 -7.34 11.39 -10.49
C ALA A 36 -6.10 10.99 -11.30
N GLY A 37 -6.05 9.74 -11.74
CA GLY A 37 -4.91 9.17 -12.45
C GLY A 37 -4.82 7.65 -12.35
N ASP A 38 -3.90 7.10 -13.13
CA ASP A 38 -3.59 5.67 -13.14
C ASP A 38 -2.36 5.42 -12.26
N TYR A 39 -2.49 4.52 -11.29
CA TYR A 39 -1.42 4.23 -10.33
C TYR A 39 -1.14 2.73 -10.25
N VAL A 40 0.13 2.38 -10.13
CA VAL A 40 0.54 1.09 -9.57
C VAL A 40 0.71 1.30 -8.07
N LEU A 41 -0.19 0.71 -7.29
CA LEU A 41 -0.07 0.69 -5.84
C LEU A 41 0.83 -0.46 -5.42
N THR A 42 1.78 -0.19 -4.53
CA THR A 42 2.66 -1.20 -3.94
C THR A 42 2.52 -1.17 -2.43
N ALA A 43 2.28 -2.33 -1.83
CA ALA A 43 2.40 -2.57 -0.41
C ALA A 43 3.73 -3.30 -0.17
N LEU A 44 4.61 -2.72 0.62
CA LEU A 44 5.88 -3.31 1.06
C LEU A 44 5.79 -3.57 2.55
N ASP A 45 6.03 -4.79 3.01
CA ASP A 45 6.10 -5.07 4.45
C ASP A 45 7.48 -4.81 5.04
N ASP A 46 7.58 -4.85 6.36
CA ASP A 46 8.82 -4.68 7.13
C ASP A 46 9.84 -5.82 6.96
N HIS A 47 9.46 -6.90 6.28
CA HIS A 47 10.35 -7.99 5.88
C HIS A 47 10.88 -7.83 4.45
N GLY A 48 10.46 -6.78 3.74
CA GLY A 48 10.86 -6.48 2.37
C GLY A 48 10.07 -7.22 1.29
N ARG A 49 8.99 -7.91 1.65
CA ARG A 49 8.08 -8.57 0.69
C ARG A 49 7.10 -7.53 0.15
N ALA A 50 6.77 -7.65 -1.15
CA ALA A 50 5.91 -6.67 -1.80
C ALA A 50 4.79 -7.32 -2.62
N GLY A 51 3.65 -6.64 -2.66
CA GLY A 51 2.54 -6.92 -3.57
C GLY A 51 2.07 -5.64 -4.24
N SER A 52 1.65 -5.73 -5.51
CA SER A 52 1.22 -4.57 -6.28
C SER A 52 -0.09 -4.80 -7.04
N CYS A 53 -0.82 -3.72 -7.30
CA CYS A 53 -2.04 -3.73 -8.10
C CYS A 53 -2.20 -2.40 -8.85
N SER A 54 -2.76 -2.44 -10.05
CA SER A 54 -3.10 -1.23 -10.82
C SER A 54 -4.48 -0.72 -10.42
N VAL A 55 -4.61 0.59 -10.20
CA VAL A 55 -5.88 1.25 -9.90
C VAL A 55 -6.03 2.52 -10.73
N ILE A 56 -7.27 2.82 -11.12
CA ILE A 56 -7.65 4.06 -11.79
C ILE A 56 -8.48 4.87 -10.81
N VAL A 57 -8.03 6.07 -10.47
CA VAL A 57 -8.76 7.04 -9.64
C VAL A 57 -9.40 8.07 -10.59
N ARG A 58 -10.69 8.33 -10.42
CA ARG A 58 -11.50 9.20 -11.29
C ARG A 58 -12.04 10.40 -10.52
#